data_AF-A0A840E6Q4-F1
#
_entry.id   AF-A0A840E6Q4-F1
#
_cell.length_a   1.000
_cell.length_b   1.000
_cell.length_c   1.000
_cell.angle_alpha   90.00
_cell.angle_beta   90.00
_cell.angle_gamma   90.00
#
_symmetry.space_group_name_H-M   'P 1'
#
loop_
_entity.id
_entity.type
_entity.pdbx_description
1 polymer ?
#
loop_
_entity_poly.entity_id
_entity_poly.type
_entity_poly.pdbx_seq_one_letter_code
_entity_poly.pdbx_strand_id
1 'polypeptide(L)'
;MPKTIASLALIFELLDSGRLEIGPYAITTALRWTNYLFSHAKRLYAAHDTLTSESAKLIIERCDHLPDVFTARDIYRRCWRSLKDNGAVKQALELLCRCNYIREFPIEGNELGRRPDRRYEWSDIRVLKLV
;
A
#
# COMPACT_ATOMS: atom_id res chain seq x y z
N MET A 1 21.74 2.38 -3.81
CA MET A 1 21.01 3.09 -4.87
C MET A 1 21.94 4.08 -5.58
N PRO A 2 22.88 3.61 -6.42
CA PRO A 2 23.90 4.48 -7.03
C PRO A 2 23.30 5.52 -7.99
N LYS A 3 22.25 5.16 -8.75
CA LYS A 3 21.56 6.06 -9.67
C LYS A 3 20.99 7.30 -8.97
N THR A 4 20.32 7.12 -7.83
CA THR A 4 19.71 8.22 -7.06
C THR A 4 20.75 9.20 -6.54
N ILE A 5 21.89 8.69 -6.07
CA ILE A 5 22.99 9.51 -5.55
C ILE A 5 23.59 10.34 -6.68
N ALA A 6 23.84 9.75 -7.85
CA ALA A 6 24.36 10.46 -9.02
C ALA A 6 23.39 11.55 -9.52
N SER A 7 22.09 11.24 -9.59
CA SER A 7 21.07 12.24 -9.95
C SER A 7 20.98 13.39 -8.96
N LEU A 8 21.04 13.11 -7.66
CA LEU A 8 21.01 14.14 -6.61
C LEU A 8 22.27 15.02 -6.65
N ALA A 9 23.43 14.41 -6.89
CA ALA A 9 24.69 15.14 -7.05
C ALA A 9 24.63 16.07 -8.27
N LEU A 10 24.09 15.61 -9.40
CA LEU A 10 23.90 16.46 -10.58
C LEU A 10 22.98 17.66 -10.29
N ILE A 11 21.90 17.46 -9.54
CA ILE A 11 21.01 18.55 -9.13
C ILE A 11 21.78 19.59 -8.28
N PHE A 12 22.58 19.15 -7.31
CA PHE A 12 23.37 20.07 -6.49
C PHE A 12 24.41 20.84 -7.32
N GLU A 13 25.08 20.19 -8.26
CA GLU A 13 26.04 20.85 -9.14
C GLU A 13 25.38 21.90 -10.03
N LEU A 14 24.19 21.58 -10.58
CA LEU A 14 23.39 22.51 -11.38
C LEU A 14 22.94 23.72 -10.57
N LEU A 15 22.57 23.51 -9.31
CA LEU A 15 22.13 24.59 -8.42
C LEU A 15 23.28 25.51 -7.99
N ASP A 16 24.46 24.95 -7.68
CA ASP A 16 25.60 25.75 -7.20
C ASP A 16 26.39 26.41 -8.34
N SER A 17 26.57 25.72 -9.47
CA SER A 17 27.53 26.12 -10.50
C SER A 17 26.99 26.15 -11.92
N GLY A 18 25.79 25.60 -12.15
CA GLY A 18 25.20 25.47 -13.49
C GLY A 18 25.93 24.47 -14.40
N ARG A 19 26.89 23.70 -13.89
CA ARG A 19 27.65 22.71 -14.66
C ARG A 19 26.97 21.35 -14.66
N LEU A 20 27.30 20.55 -15.67
CA LEU A 20 26.80 19.17 -15.84
C LEU A 20 27.81 18.12 -15.35
N GLU A 21 29.03 18.52 -15.05
CA GLU A 21 30.08 17.65 -14.51
C GLU A 21 29.99 17.60 -12.99
N ILE A 22 29.74 16.42 -12.44
CA ILE A 22 29.57 16.23 -10.99
C ILE A 22 30.92 16.43 -10.28
N GLY A 23 31.02 17.49 -9.49
CA GLY A 23 32.19 17.77 -8.67
C GLY A 23 32.21 16.98 -7.35
N PRO A 24 33.37 16.95 -6.67
CA PRO A 24 33.54 16.27 -5.39
C PRO A 24 32.66 16.86 -4.27
N TYR A 25 32.35 18.16 -4.36
CA TYR A 25 31.42 18.81 -3.42
C TYR A 25 29.99 18.28 -3.59
N ALA A 26 29.47 18.29 -4.82
CA ALA A 26 28.12 17.86 -5.12
C ALA A 26 27.87 16.38 -4.77
N ILE A 27 28.83 15.48 -5.05
CA ILE A 27 28.71 14.07 -4.68
C ILE A 27 28.73 13.87 -3.15
N THR A 28 29.57 14.63 -2.42
CA THR A 28 29.64 14.57 -0.96
C THR A 28 28.33 15.05 -0.34
N THR A 29 27.75 16.13 -0.87
CA THR A 29 26.46 16.65 -0.44
C THR A 29 25.35 15.62 -0.71
N ALA A 30 25.31 14.99 -1.90
CA ALA A 30 24.37 13.91 -2.20
C ALA A 30 24.45 12.73 -1.22
N LEU A 31 25.66 12.30 -0.86
CA LEU A 31 25.87 11.24 0.12
C LEU A 31 25.34 11.63 1.51
N ARG A 32 25.58 12.86 1.98
CA ARG A 32 25.05 13.34 3.27
C ARG A 32 23.53 13.33 3.32
N TRP A 33 22.88 13.75 2.23
CA TRP A 33 21.42 13.79 2.13
C TRP A 33 20.78 12.39 2.02
N THR A 34 21.54 11.38 1.59
CA THR A 34 21.00 10.03 1.34
C THR A 34 20.35 9.43 2.59
N ASN A 35 20.99 9.55 3.76
CA ASN A 35 20.44 8.99 5.00
C ASN A 35 19.12 9.66 5.41
N TYR A 36 19.04 10.98 5.29
CA TYR A 36 17.84 11.75 5.60
C TYR A 36 16.69 11.41 4.64
N LEU A 37 16.96 11.42 3.32
CA LEU A 37 15.95 11.13 2.30
C LEU A 37 15.47 9.68 2.36
N PHE A 38 16.36 8.73 2.65
CA PHE A 38 15.98 7.34 2.83
C PHE A 38 15.09 7.14 4.06
N SER A 39 15.42 7.77 5.19
CA SER A 39 14.57 7.80 6.38
C SER A 39 13.22 8.44 6.08
N HIS A 40 13.20 9.53 5.31
CA HIS A 40 11.97 10.21 4.91
C HIS A 40 11.09 9.34 4.00
N ALA A 41 11.68 8.71 2.97
CA ALA A 41 10.97 7.78 2.10
C ALA A 41 10.38 6.61 2.89
N LYS A 42 11.15 6.02 3.82
CA LYS A 42 10.65 4.98 4.73
C LYS A 42 9.44 5.44 5.52
N ARG A 43 9.46 6.63 6.11
CA ARG A 43 8.30 7.18 6.85
C ARG A 43 7.10 7.42 5.95
N LEU A 44 7.31 7.96 4.75
CA LEU A 44 6.24 8.24 3.80
C LEU A 44 5.55 6.94 3.36
N TYR A 45 6.32 5.91 3.01
CA TYR A 45 5.77 4.60 2.64
C TYR A 45 5.14 3.90 3.85
N ALA A 46 5.75 3.98 5.03
CA ALA A 46 5.16 3.43 6.25
C ALA A 46 3.83 4.09 6.63
N ALA A 47 3.67 5.40 6.41
CA ALA A 47 2.39 6.09 6.68
C ALA A 47 1.26 5.60 5.76
N HIS A 48 1.59 5.26 4.51
CA HIS A 48 0.64 4.62 3.60
C HIS A 48 0.29 3.21 4.06
N ASP A 49 1.29 2.44 4.50
CA ASP A 49 1.08 1.10 5.07
C ASP A 49 0.27 1.14 6.37
N THR A 50 0.39 2.17 7.21
CA THR A 50 -0.39 2.30 8.46
C THR A 50 -1.88 2.48 8.19
N LEU A 51 -2.26 3.33 7.22
CA LEU A 51 -3.67 3.53 6.86
C LEU A 51 -4.30 2.25 6.29
N THR A 52 -3.54 1.54 5.44
CA THR A 52 -3.96 0.25 4.89
C THR A 52 -4.05 -0.83 5.97
N SER A 53 -3.13 -0.82 6.95
CA SER A 53 -3.15 -1.74 8.09
C SER A 53 -4.34 -1.49 9.02
N GLU A 54 -4.63 -0.24 9.36
CA GLU A 54 -5.81 0.14 10.15
C GLU A 54 -7.11 -0.26 9.44
N SER A 55 -7.17 -0.04 8.13
CA SER A 55 -8.29 -0.45 7.28
C SER A 55 -8.49 -1.97 7.29
N ALA A 56 -7.41 -2.75 7.19
CA ALA A 56 -7.45 -4.21 7.25
C ALA A 56 -7.87 -4.72 8.65
N LYS A 57 -7.34 -4.11 9.73
CA LYS A 57 -7.75 -4.42 11.12
C LYS A 57 -9.24 -4.17 11.33
N LEU A 58 -9.75 -3.06 10.82
CA LEU A 58 -11.16 -2.72 10.91
C LEU A 58 -12.07 -3.78 10.26
N ILE A 59 -11.63 -4.38 9.14
CA ILE A 59 -12.35 -5.44 8.43
C ILE A 59 -12.34 -6.73 9.26
N ILE A 60 -11.21 -7.07 9.89
CA ILE A 60 -11.10 -8.22 10.80
C ILE A 60 -12.01 -8.02 12.03
N GLU A 61 -11.94 -6.87 12.70
CA GLU A 61 -12.75 -6.57 13.89
C GLU A 61 -14.25 -6.63 13.62
N ARG A 62 -14.68 -6.34 12.39
CA ARG A 62 -16.07 -6.38 11.96
C ARG A 62 -16.40 -7.57 11.07
N CYS A 63 -15.59 -8.63 11.10
CA CYS A 63 -15.83 -9.84 10.31
C CYS A 63 -17.22 -10.43 10.59
N ASP A 64 -17.68 -10.41 11.85
CA ASP A 64 -19.02 -10.91 12.27
C ASP A 64 -20.18 -10.25 11.55
N HIS A 65 -19.98 -9.04 11.02
CA HIS A 65 -21.04 -8.39 10.28
C HIS A 65 -21.10 -8.94 8.86
N LEU A 66 -19.99 -9.39 8.27
CA LEU A 66 -19.88 -9.82 6.86
C LEU A 66 -20.36 -11.27 6.68
N PRO A 67 -20.92 -11.63 5.52
CA PRO A 67 -21.19 -13.03 5.20
C PRO A 67 -19.88 -13.82 5.07
N ASP A 68 -19.96 -15.15 5.21
CA ASP A 68 -18.81 -16.07 5.08
C ASP A 68 -18.04 -15.88 3.77
N VAL A 69 -18.79 -15.58 2.70
CA VAL A 69 -18.27 -15.16 1.40
C VAL A 69 -18.79 -13.76 1.09
N PHE A 70 -17.88 -12.80 0.94
CA PHE A 70 -18.21 -11.39 0.74
C PHE A 70 -17.47 -10.79 -0.45
N THR A 71 -17.93 -9.61 -0.89
CA THR A 71 -17.30 -8.83 -1.97
C THR A 71 -16.83 -7.48 -1.44
N ALA A 72 -15.95 -6.80 -2.18
CA ALA A 72 -15.55 -5.42 -1.85
C ALA A 72 -16.76 -4.46 -1.76
N ARG A 73 -17.83 -4.74 -2.53
CA ARG A 73 -19.07 -3.97 -2.51
C ARG A 73 -19.83 -4.11 -1.18
N ASP A 74 -19.77 -5.27 -0.54
CA ASP A 74 -20.44 -5.51 0.74
C ASP A 74 -19.81 -4.71 1.86
N ILE A 75 -18.50 -4.48 1.80
CA ILE A 75 -17.77 -3.58 2.70
C ILE A 75 -18.13 -2.13 2.39
N TYR A 76 -18.10 -1.72 1.12
CA TYR A 76 -18.41 -0.35 0.72
C TYR A 76 -19.81 0.10 1.12
N ARG A 77 -20.82 -0.76 0.91
CA ARG A 77 -22.23 -0.47 1.25
C ARG A 77 -22.48 -0.20 2.73
N ARG A 78 -21.56 -0.63 3.60
CA ARG A 78 -21.70 -0.44 5.06
C ARG A 78 -21.16 0.89 5.55
N CYS A 79 -20.53 1.68 4.67
CA CYS A 79 -20.10 3.05 4.95
C CYS A 79 -19.32 3.18 6.27
N TRP A 80 -18.46 2.21 6.60
CA TRP A 80 -17.66 2.27 7.82
C TRP A 80 -16.81 3.53 7.80
N ARG A 81 -16.75 4.23 8.94
CA ARG A 81 -16.24 5.60 9.05
C ARG A 81 -14.82 5.77 8.48
N SER A 82 -14.00 4.72 8.55
CA SER A 82 -12.61 4.65 8.04
C SER A 82 -12.43 4.01 6.65
N LEU A 83 -13.50 3.46 6.04
CA LEU A 83 -13.46 2.77 4.74
C LEU A 83 -14.41 3.43 3.74
N LYS A 84 -14.27 4.74 3.55
CA LYS A 84 -15.10 5.50 2.60
C LYS A 84 -14.55 5.47 1.17
N ASP A 85 -13.25 5.24 1.05
CA ASP A 85 -12.56 5.19 -0.25
C ASP A 85 -12.49 3.75 -0.78
N ASN A 86 -12.85 3.58 -2.05
CA ASN A 86 -12.78 2.29 -2.75
C ASN A 86 -11.32 1.83 -2.88
N GLY A 87 -10.39 2.77 -3.08
CA GLY A 87 -8.96 2.49 -3.12
C GLY A 87 -8.45 1.89 -1.81
N ALA A 88 -8.80 2.51 -0.68
CA ALA A 88 -8.45 2.02 0.65
C ALA A 88 -9.00 0.62 0.95
N VAL A 89 -10.27 0.34 0.59
CA VAL A 89 -10.86 -1.01 0.75
C VAL A 89 -10.09 -2.04 -0.07
N LYS A 90 -9.75 -1.72 -1.33
CA LYS A 90 -9.01 -2.66 -2.19
C LYS A 90 -7.61 -2.95 -1.65
N GLN A 91 -6.89 -1.93 -1.19
CA GLN A 91 -5.56 -2.10 -0.59
C GLN A 91 -5.63 -2.92 0.71
N ALA A 92 -6.65 -2.70 1.53
CA ALA A 92 -6.87 -3.48 2.74
C ALA A 92 -7.16 -4.96 2.43
N LEU A 93 -7.98 -5.25 1.42
CA LEU A 93 -8.25 -6.62 0.97
C LEU A 93 -7.01 -7.29 0.39
N GLU A 94 -6.22 -6.58 -0.42
CA GLU A 94 -4.94 -7.08 -0.93
C GLU A 94 -3.96 -7.41 0.21
N LEU A 95 -3.90 -6.56 1.24
CA LEU A 95 -3.10 -6.81 2.44
C LEU A 95 -3.58 -8.06 3.19
N LEU A 96 -4.89 -8.22 3.38
CA LEU A 96 -5.47 -9.39 4.03
C LEU A 96 -5.22 -10.68 3.25
N CYS A 97 -5.32 -10.65 1.91
CA CYS A 97 -4.95 -11.77 1.04
C CYS A 97 -3.46 -12.13 1.21
N ARG A 98 -2.58 -11.12 1.18
CA ARG A 98 -1.13 -11.32 1.34
C ARG A 98 -0.77 -11.94 2.70
N CYS A 99 -1.52 -11.58 3.74
CA CYS A 99 -1.36 -12.13 5.08
C CYS A 99 -2.11 -13.46 5.30
N ASN A 100 -2.72 -14.03 4.25
CA ASN A 100 -3.52 -15.26 4.28
C ASN A 100 -4.75 -15.25 5.19
N TYR A 101 -5.25 -14.07 5.59
CA TYR A 101 -6.48 -13.96 6.39
C TYR A 101 -7.74 -14.22 5.55
N ILE A 102 -7.68 -13.91 4.26
CA ILE A 102 -8.76 -14.16 3.31
C ILE A 102 -8.21 -14.80 2.03
N ARG A 103 -9.05 -15.54 1.33
CA ARG A 103 -8.77 -16.10 0.00
C ARG A 103 -9.62 -15.42 -1.05
N GLU A 104 -8.99 -14.98 -2.14
CA GLU A 104 -9.66 -14.37 -3.28
C GLU A 104 -10.02 -15.44 -4.32
N PHE A 105 -11.26 -15.42 -4.81
CA PHE A 105 -11.72 -16.25 -5.91
C PHE A 105 -12.43 -15.40 -6.98
N PRO A 106 -12.20 -15.69 -8.28
CA PRO A 106 -12.90 -15.00 -9.36
C PRO A 106 -14.37 -15.39 -9.37
N ILE A 107 -15.26 -14.42 -9.63
CA ILE A 107 -16.64 -14.72 -10.00
C ILE A 107 -16.65 -15.12 -11.47
N GLU A 108 -17.11 -16.33 -11.78
CA GLU A 108 -17.33 -16.75 -13.17
C GLU A 108 -18.26 -15.75 -13.86
N GLY A 109 -17.76 -15.21 -14.97
CA GLY A 109 -18.26 -13.96 -15.54
C GLY A 109 -19.64 -14.09 -16.19
N ASN A 110 -20.47 -13.10 -15.93
CA ASN A 110 -21.63 -12.75 -16.73
C ASN A 110 -21.13 -12.39 -18.16
N GLU A 111 -21.88 -12.78 -19.19
CA GLU A 111 -21.58 -12.72 -20.64
C GLU A 111 -21.20 -11.33 -21.23
N LEU A 112 -20.98 -10.30 -20.42
CA LEU A 112 -20.87 -8.89 -20.82
C LEU A 112 -19.43 -8.31 -20.78
N GLY A 113 -18.38 -9.13 -20.68
CA GLY A 113 -16.99 -8.67 -20.80
C GLY A 113 -16.53 -7.66 -19.73
N ARG A 114 -17.24 -7.53 -18.61
CA ARG A 114 -16.82 -6.71 -17.46
C ARG A 114 -15.71 -7.41 -16.69
N ARG A 115 -14.82 -6.62 -16.07
CA ARG A 115 -13.79 -7.15 -15.15
C ARG A 115 -14.49 -8.05 -14.11
N PRO A 116 -14.08 -9.32 -13.94
CA PRO A 116 -14.70 -10.21 -12.97
C PRO A 116 -14.66 -9.55 -11.59
N ASP A 117 -15.83 -9.47 -10.94
CA ASP A 117 -15.89 -9.09 -9.53
C ASP A 117 -15.16 -10.17 -8.71
N ARG A 118 -14.52 -9.77 -7.62
CA ARG A 118 -13.74 -10.66 -6.75
C ARG A 118 -14.58 -11.03 -5.53
N ARG A 119 -14.65 -12.32 -5.21
CA ARG A 119 -15.18 -12.81 -3.94
C ARG A 119 -14.04 -13.13 -2.99
N TYR A 120 -14.29 -12.91 -1.72
CA TYR A 120 -13.36 -13.18 -0.64
C TYR A 120 -14.03 -14.10 0.36
N GLU A 121 -13.28 -15.09 0.83
CA GLU A 121 -13.67 -16.02 1.89
C GLU A 121 -12.64 -15.92 3.02
N TRP A 122 -13.08 -15.98 4.28
CA TRP A 122 -12.15 -16.03 5.41
C TRP A 122 -11.38 -17.35 5.45
N SER A 123 -10.05 -17.27 5.59
CA SER A 123 -9.24 -18.44 5.91
C SER A 123 -9.45 -18.78 7.38
N ASP A 124 -9.92 -19.99 7.67
CA ASP A 124 -10.22 -20.56 9.00
C ASP A 124 -10.24 -19.54 10.18
N ILE A 125 -11.45 -19.08 10.50
CA ILE A 125 -11.77 -18.05 11.50
C ILE A 125 -11.18 -18.35 12.91
N ARG A 126 -10.79 -19.59 13.20
CA ARG A 126 -10.22 -20.00 14.49
C ARG A 126 -8.85 -19.37 14.79
N VAL A 127 -8.08 -18.97 13.78
CA VAL A 127 -6.75 -18.33 13.95
C VAL A 127 -6.89 -16.82 14.18
N LEU A 128 -8.00 -16.22 13.74
CA LEU A 128 -8.25 -14.77 13.78
C LEU A 128 -8.65 -14.21 15.16
N LYS A 129 -9.03 -15.06 16.12
CA LYS A 129 -9.40 -14.65 17.49
C LYS A 129 -8.26 -14.71 18.52
N LEU A 130 -7.04 -15.02 18.08
CA LEU A 130 -5.87 -15.23 18.96
C LEU A 130 -4.80 -14.12 18.87
N VAL A 131 -5.04 -13.07 18.08
CA VAL A 131 -4.19 -11.87 17.98
C VAL A 131 -5.02 -10.65 18.32
#